data_AF-A0A0D3V988-F1
#
_entry.id   AF-A0A0D3V988-F1
#
_cell.length_a   1.000
_cell.length_b   1.000
_cell.length_c   1.000
_cell.angle_alpha   90.00
_cell.angle_beta   90.00
_cell.angle_gamma   90.00
#
_symmetry.space_group_name_H-M   'P 1'
#
loop_
_entity.id
_entity.type
_entity.pdbx_description
1 polymer ?
#
loop_
_entity_poly.entity_id
_entity_poly.type
_entity_poly.pdbx_seq_one_letter_code
_entity_poly.pdbx_strand_id
1 'polypeptide(L)'
;MRVRDLLARKLINAFQLNLWGEDGQQFAPLGDAEGALIVVDKHRPWFPDGRAPSLFDTRVIIEGKDSVSILLQDDLYEIKST
;
A
#
# COMPACT_ATOMS: atom_id res chain seq x y z
N MET A 1 -3.10 -16.13 7.85
CA MET A 1 -3.32 -14.75 7.35
C MET A 1 -2.04 -14.30 6.65
N ARG A 2 -2.08 -13.78 5.42
CA ARG A 2 -0.86 -13.42 4.67
C ARG A 2 -0.33 -12.06 5.16
N VAL A 3 0.98 -11.83 5.11
CA VAL A 3 1.62 -10.57 5.56
C VAL A 3 1.06 -9.35 4.82
N ARG A 4 0.76 -9.50 3.52
CA ARG A 4 0.07 -8.50 2.69
C ARG A 4 -1.23 -8.01 3.34
N ASP A 5 -2.05 -8.94 3.84
CA ASP A 5 -3.38 -8.63 4.36
C ASP A 5 -3.30 -7.81 5.65
N LEU A 6 -2.27 -8.08 6.47
CA LEU A 6 -2.00 -7.31 7.68
C LEU A 6 -1.59 -5.88 7.36
N LEU A 7 -0.67 -5.69 6.40
CA LEU A 7 -0.24 -4.36 5.98
C LEU A 7 -1.40 -3.58 5.35
N ALA A 8 -2.15 -4.21 4.45
CA ALA A 8 -3.30 -3.58 3.82
C ALA A 8 -4.34 -3.13 4.86
N ARG A 9 -4.64 -3.97 5.85
CA ARG A 9 -5.57 -3.61 6.94
C ARG A 9 -5.03 -2.47 7.81
N LYS A 10 -3.73 -2.46 8.10
CA LYS A 10 -3.07 -1.36 8.82
C LYS A 10 -3.22 -0.03 8.08
N LEU A 11 -2.99 -0.04 6.76
CA LEU A 11 -3.11 1.15 5.91
C LEU A 11 -4.56 1.63 5.79
N ILE A 12 -5.51 0.72 5.59
CA ILE A 12 -6.96 1.03 5.57
C ILE A 12 -7.37 1.77 6.85
N ASN A 13 -7.03 1.21 8.01
CA ASN A 13 -7.45 1.78 9.28
C ASN A 13 -6.75 3.11 9.59
N ALA A 14 -5.47 3.23 9.23
CA ALA A 14 -4.68 4.43 9.54
C ALA A 14 -5.04 5.62 8.66
N PHE A 15 -5.26 5.39 7.37
CA PHE A 15 -5.50 6.45 6.39
C PHE A 15 -6.96 6.54 5.92
N GLN A 16 -7.87 5.75 6.53
CA GLN A 16 -9.29 5.68 6.17
C GLN A 16 -9.50 5.35 4.68
N LEU A 17 -8.61 4.54 4.10
CA LEU A 17 -8.67 4.13 2.69
C LEU A 17 -9.70 3.01 2.50
N ASN A 18 -10.32 2.96 1.33
CA ASN A 18 -11.21 1.88 0.94
C ASN A 18 -10.47 0.82 0.13
N LEU A 19 -10.92 -0.43 0.21
CA LEU A 19 -10.53 -1.43 -0.78
C LEU A 19 -11.28 -1.11 -2.08
N TRP A 20 -10.56 -0.75 -3.13
CA TRP A 20 -11.18 -0.34 -4.39
C TRP A 20 -11.36 -1.52 -5.35
N GLY A 21 -12.60 -1.98 -5.49
CA GLY A 21 -12.90 -3.20 -6.25
C GLY A 21 -12.76 -4.45 -5.38
N GLU A 22 -12.40 -5.59 -5.99
CA GLU A 22 -12.23 -6.85 -5.26
C GLU A 22 -10.80 -7.00 -4.71
N ASP A 23 -10.64 -7.64 -3.55
CA ASP A 23 -9.33 -8.10 -3.07
C ASP A 23 -8.86 -9.21 -4.01
N GLY A 24 -8.19 -8.81 -5.08
CA GLY A 24 -7.61 -9.75 -6.01
C GLY A 24 -6.59 -10.62 -5.29
N GLN A 25 -6.46 -11.88 -5.72
CA GLN A 25 -5.38 -12.77 -5.21
C GLN A 25 -3.97 -12.17 -5.41
N GLN A 26 -3.85 -11.19 -6.30
CA GLN A 26 -2.63 -10.62 -6.82
C GLN A 26 -2.18 -9.34 -6.10
N PHE A 27 -3.11 -8.46 -5.73
CA PHE A 27 -2.83 -7.18 -5.07
C PHE A 27 -4.08 -6.65 -4.37
N ALA A 28 -3.89 -5.81 -3.36
CA ALA A 28 -4.96 -5.06 -2.71
C ALA A 28 -4.86 -3.58 -3.10
N PRO A 29 -5.77 -3.05 -3.92
CA PRO A 29 -5.83 -1.63 -4.24
C PRO A 29 -6.53 -0.85 -3.11
N LEU A 30 -5.82 0.09 -2.49
CA LEU A 30 -6.33 0.91 -1.38
C LEU A 30 -6.50 2.37 -1.82
N GLY A 31 -7.73 2.86 -1.87
CA GLY A 31 -8.07 4.20 -2.34
C GLY A 31 -9.39 4.21 -3.10
N ASP A 32 -9.43 4.93 -4.21
CA ASP A 32 -10.60 5.06 -5.08
C ASP A 32 -10.19 5.26 -6.56
N ALA A 33 -11.13 5.72 -7.38
CA ALA A 33 -10.94 5.94 -8.81
C ALA A 33 -9.96 7.10 -9.13
N GLU A 34 -9.75 8.03 -8.20
CA GLU A 34 -8.84 9.17 -8.37
C GLU A 34 -7.40 8.81 -7.98
N GLY A 35 -7.23 7.81 -7.10
CA GLY A 35 -5.91 7.31 -6.74
C GLY A 35 -5.94 6.10 -5.82
N ALA A 36 -5.02 5.16 -6.04
CA ALA A 36 -4.90 3.96 -5.22
C ALA A 36 -3.45 3.57 -4.93
N LEU A 37 -3.22 3.12 -3.70
CA LEU A 37 -2.02 2.37 -3.32
C LEU A 37 -2.20 0.90 -3.67
N ILE A 38 -1.30 0.36 -4.48
CA ILE A 38 -1.29 -1.07 -4.83
C ILE A 38 -0.40 -1.82 -3.83
N VAL A 39 -1.02 -2.57 -2.92
CA VAL A 39 -0.30 -3.38 -1.94
C VAL A 39 -0.10 -4.80 -2.47
N VAL A 40 1.16 -5.19 -2.64
CA VAL A 40 1.60 -6.47 -3.21
C VAL A 40 2.60 -7.18 -2.32
N ASP A 41 2.77 -8.48 -2.53
CA ASP A 41 3.90 -9.22 -1.97
C ASP A 41 5.18 -8.83 -2.73
N LYS A 42 6.24 -8.44 -1.99
CA LYS A 42 7.52 -7.97 -2.57
C LYS A 42 8.30 -9.05 -3.32
N HIS A 43 7.95 -10.33 -3.19
CA HIS A 43 8.59 -11.42 -3.94
C HIS A 43 7.80 -11.80 -5.19
N ARG A 44 6.65 -11.16 -5.43
CA ARG A 44 5.81 -11.44 -6.59
C ARG A 44 6.28 -10.61 -7.79
N PRO A 45 6.47 -11.22 -8.98
CA PRO A 45 6.70 -10.49 -10.22
C PRO A 45 5.54 -9.54 -10.58
N TRP A 46 5.86 -8.40 -11.19
CA TRP A 46 4.87 -7.46 -11.68
C TRP A 46 4.00 -8.06 -12.79
N PHE A 47 2.71 -7.73 -12.77
CA PHE A 47 1.80 -8.01 -13.87
C PHE A 47 1.79 -6.81 -14.85
N PRO A 48 1.61 -7.02 -16.17
CA PRO A 48 1.48 -8.31 -16.87
C PRO A 48 2.80 -8.94 -17.31
N ASP A 49 3.91 -8.21 -17.19
CA ASP A 49 5.17 -8.53 -17.90
C ASP A 49 6.16 -9.41 -17.10
N GLY A 50 5.86 -9.74 -15.86
CA GLY A 50 6.67 -10.65 -15.04
C GLY A 50 7.98 -10.02 -14.54
N ARG A 51 8.13 -8.70 -14.60
CA ARG A 51 9.35 -8.04 -14.11
C ARG A 51 9.54 -8.25 -12.61
N ALA A 52 10.78 -8.49 -12.20
CA ALA A 52 11.11 -8.56 -10.79
C ALA A 52 10.86 -7.20 -10.12
N PRO A 53 10.23 -7.17 -8.93
CA PRO A 53 10.09 -5.94 -8.18
C PRO A 53 11.45 -5.42 -7.71
N SER A 54 11.59 -4.10 -7.66
CA SER A 54 12.76 -3.41 -7.13
C SER A 54 12.33 -2.49 -6.00
N LEU A 55 13.19 -2.33 -4.99
CA LEU A 55 12.94 -1.50 -3.83
C LEU A 55 13.65 -0.16 -4.02
N PHE A 56 12.94 0.93 -3.74
CA PHE A 56 13.45 2.30 -3.83
C PHE A 56 12.98 3.09 -2.63
N ASP A 57 13.89 3.84 -2.02
CA ASP A 57 13.56 4.78 -0.94
C ASP A 57 12.54 5.80 -1.45
N THR A 58 11.37 5.79 -0.84
CA THR A 58 10.21 6.53 -1.33
C THR A 58 9.47 7.15 -0.15
N ARG A 59 9.10 8.43 -0.30
CA ARG A 59 8.18 9.12 0.60
C ARG A 59 6.83 9.28 -0.09
N VAL A 60 5.76 8.83 0.57
CA VAL A 60 4.40 8.95 0.05
C VAL A 60 3.59 9.88 0.95
N ILE A 61 2.91 10.85 0.34
CA ILE A 61 1.99 11.77 1.01
C ILE A 61 0.59 11.52 0.46
N ILE A 62 -0.36 11.26 1.35
CA ILE A 62 -1.77 11.00 1.02
C ILE A 62 -2.60 12.15 1.59
N GLU A 63 -3.60 12.62 0.87
CA GLU A 63 -4.56 13.58 1.43
C GLU A 63 -5.44 12.86 2.47
N GLY A 64 -5.57 13.41 3.67
CA GLY A 64 -6.34 12.77 4.73
C GLY A 64 -6.81 13.74 5.81
N LYS A 65 -7.80 13.33 6.60
CA LYS A 65 -8.39 14.17 7.66
C LYS A 65 -7.50 14.33 8.89
N ASP A 66 -6.70 13.32 9.18
CA ASP A 66 -5.86 13.24 10.37
C ASP A 66 -4.38 13.28 9.98
N SER A 67 -3.54 13.88 10.82
CA SER A 67 -2.08 13.80 10.67
C SER A 67 -1.57 12.44 11.14
N VAL A 68 -1.55 11.47 10.23
CA VAL A 68 -1.13 10.09 10.50
C VAL A 68 0.19 9.81 9.77
N SER A 69 1.09 9.08 10.41
CA SER A 69 2.33 8.59 9.79
C SER A 69 2.55 7.13 10.17
N ILE A 70 2.94 6.32 9.20
CA ILE A 70 3.35 4.93 9.38
C ILE A 70 4.76 4.77 8.83
N LEU A 71 5.66 4.29 9.68
CA LEU A 71 6.99 3.82 9.33
C LEU A 71 6.96 2.31 9.02
N LEU A 72 7.70 1.89 8.00
CA LEU A 72 7.80 0.51 7.51
C LEU A 72 9.26 0.11 7.30
N GLN A 73 9.55 -1.19 7.46
CA GLN A 73 10.88 -1.79 7.30
C GLN A 73 11.98 -1.02 8.04
N ASP A 74 11.94 -1.03 9.38
CA ASP A 74 12.94 -0.38 10.24
C ASP A 74 13.16 1.10 9.85
N ASP A 75 12.05 1.82 9.68
CA ASP A 75 11.98 3.25 9.37
C ASP A 75 12.55 3.68 8.00
N LEU A 76 12.80 2.73 7.09
CA LEU A 76 13.25 3.02 5.72
C LEU A 76 12.18 3.69 4.86
N TYR A 77 10.90 3.39 5.12
CA TYR A 77 9.79 3.96 4.34
C TYR A 77 8.77 4.65 5.23
N GLU A 78 8.36 5.84 4.82
CA GLU A 78 7.30 6.63 5.47
C GLU A 78 6.12 6.81 4.52
N ILE A 79 4.92 6.48 5.02
CA ILE A 79 3.65 6.92 4.44
C ILE A 79 3.02 7.87 5.44
N LYS A 80 2.67 9.08 5.00
CA LYS A 80 2.01 10.07 5.86
C LYS A 80 0.79 10.68 5.19
N SER A 81 -0.16 11.15 5.99
CA SER A 81 -1.25 12.00 5.53
C SER A 81 -1.01 13.47 5.84
N THR A 82 -1.51 14.34 4.97
CA THR A 82 -1.54 15.79 5.16
C THR A 82 -2.94 16.34 4.93
#